data_AF-A0A8B6DRW3-F1
#
_entry.id   AF-A0A8B6DRW3-F1
#
_cell.length_a   1.000
_cell.length_b   1.000
_cell.length_c   1.000
_cell.angle_alpha   90.00
_cell.angle_beta   90.00
_cell.angle_gamma   90.00
#
_symmetry.space_group_name_H-M   'P 1'
#
loop_
_entity.id
_entity.type
_entity.pdbx_description
1 polymer ?
#
loop_
_entity_poly.entity_id
_entity_poly.type
_entity_poly.pdbx_seq_one_letter_code
_entity_poly.pdbx_strand_id
1 'polypeptide(L)'
;MLRQHCHSFHNYGCLGFWLTAFSAYSALIKQVIKFILSWMHFMFHLCEVCVYLAIHIFSFLVTLISICMPYLRKPIYIMCSFFKWMYSEMWRGIYLRGNPFLTLLSWIMIMCTFLLCVVNIFLQRTVPRNVQNRQRNGHNRNEEDQNDQENENIENRLIEVQQQRLLNRQHHLPVVMANQNEPTHDEDNPENINLDDNLQLCIICIENVRNFAVFPCGHLHFCRLCVENLFRSRTNVKCPVCNIHIEDYRRIYV
;
A
#
# COMPACT_ATOMS: atom_id res chain seq x y z
N MET A 1 -55.39 29.17 -90.03
CA MET A 1 -54.51 28.24 -89.29
C MET A 1 -53.69 29.01 -88.25
N LEU A 2 -54.19 29.29 -87.05
CA LEU A 2 -53.40 29.80 -85.89
C LEU A 2 -54.32 30.03 -84.67
N ARG A 3 -54.81 28.97 -84.03
CA ARG A 3 -55.44 29.09 -82.70
C ARG A 3 -55.58 27.71 -82.03
N GLN A 4 -54.51 27.15 -81.48
CA GLN A 4 -54.61 25.98 -80.58
C GLN A 4 -53.40 25.63 -79.69
N HIS A 5 -52.38 26.49 -79.55
CA HIS A 5 -51.14 26.16 -78.80
C HIS A 5 -50.89 27.03 -77.55
N CYS A 6 -51.82 27.10 -76.59
CA CYS A 6 -51.60 27.89 -75.36
C CYS A 6 -52.07 27.28 -74.02
N HIS A 7 -52.31 25.97 -73.94
CA HIS A 7 -52.78 25.35 -72.67
C HIS A 7 -51.79 24.44 -71.93
N SER A 8 -50.53 24.29 -72.41
CA SER A 8 -49.60 23.30 -71.84
C SER A 8 -48.47 23.85 -70.95
N PHE A 9 -48.35 25.17 -70.77
CA PHE A 9 -47.22 25.77 -70.04
C PHE A 9 -47.44 26.02 -68.54
N HIS A 10 -48.66 25.85 -68.02
CA HIS A 10 -48.95 26.21 -66.62
C HIS A 10 -48.60 25.13 -65.58
N ASN A 11 -48.28 23.90 -66.00
CA ASN A 11 -47.97 22.80 -65.06
C ASN A 11 -46.48 22.69 -64.69
N TYR A 12 -45.55 23.23 -65.47
CA TYR A 12 -44.11 23.12 -65.18
C TYR A 12 -43.61 24.12 -64.10
N GLY A 13 -44.31 25.25 -63.91
CA GLY A 13 -43.95 26.24 -62.90
C GLY A 13 -44.21 25.78 -61.45
N CYS A 14 -45.21 24.92 -61.25
CA CYS A 14 -45.56 24.43 -59.92
C CYS A 14 -44.52 23.41 -59.40
N LEU A 15 -44.04 22.50 -60.25
CA LEU A 15 -42.99 21.53 -59.91
C LEU A 15 -41.68 22.18 -59.48
N GLY A 16 -41.28 23.29 -60.11
CA GLY A 16 -40.06 24.03 -59.75
C GLY A 16 -40.12 24.64 -58.34
N PHE A 17 -41.27 25.17 -57.94
CA PHE A 17 -41.47 25.77 -56.61
C PHE A 17 -41.42 24.72 -55.48
N TRP A 18 -42.03 23.55 -55.70
CA TRP A 18 -41.96 22.45 -54.72
C TRP A 18 -40.54 21.90 -54.55
N LEU A 19 -39.75 21.83 -55.63
CA LEU A 19 -38.36 21.37 -55.56
C LEU A 19 -37.44 22.35 -54.81
N THR A 20 -37.60 23.66 -55.00
CA THR A 20 -36.80 24.66 -54.27
C THR A 20 -37.19 24.74 -52.80
N ALA A 21 -38.49 24.66 -52.49
CA ALA A 21 -38.99 24.59 -51.10
C ALA A 21 -38.50 23.32 -50.39
N PHE A 22 -38.53 22.17 -51.07
CA PHE A 22 -38.00 20.90 -50.54
C PHE A 22 -36.49 20.97 -50.30
N SER A 23 -35.73 21.58 -51.22
CA SER A 23 -34.30 21.80 -51.05
C SER A 23 -33.99 22.67 -49.83
N ALA A 24 -34.68 23.80 -49.67
CA ALA A 24 -34.53 24.69 -48.53
C ALA A 24 -34.88 24.01 -47.19
N TYR A 25 -35.98 23.25 -47.16
CA TYR A 25 -36.38 22.48 -45.98
C TYR A 25 -35.34 21.40 -45.63
N SER A 26 -34.81 20.69 -46.62
CA SER A 26 -33.76 19.70 -46.41
C SER A 26 -32.46 20.31 -45.85
N ALA A 27 -32.12 21.54 -46.27
CA ALA A 27 -30.96 22.27 -45.77
C ALA A 27 -31.14 22.69 -44.30
N LEU A 28 -32.32 23.18 -43.93
CA LEU A 28 -32.66 23.52 -42.55
C LEU A 28 -32.61 22.29 -41.64
N ILE A 29 -33.19 21.17 -42.07
CA ILE A 29 -33.12 19.90 -41.31
C ILE A 29 -31.66 19.50 -41.09
N LYS A 30 -30.82 19.54 -42.12
CA LYS A 30 -29.39 19.18 -41.99
C LYS A 30 -28.66 20.11 -41.01
N GLN A 31 -28.97 21.40 -40.99
CA GLN A 31 -28.40 22.33 -40.01
C GLN A 31 -28.86 22.01 -38.59
N VAL A 32 -30.16 21.77 -38.38
CA VAL A 32 -30.72 21.40 -37.07
C VAL A 32 -30.12 20.08 -36.57
N ILE A 33 -30.00 19.06 -37.43
CA ILE A 33 -29.37 17.78 -37.06
C ILE A 33 -27.91 17.98 -36.68
N LYS A 34 -27.13 18.77 -37.43
CA LYS A 34 -25.73 19.07 -37.07
C LYS A 34 -25.63 19.78 -35.72
N PHE A 35 -26.54 20.71 -35.45
CA PHE A 35 -26.59 21.41 -34.17
C PHE A 35 -26.90 20.45 -33.02
N ILE A 36 -27.91 19.58 -33.19
CA ILE A 36 -28.27 18.56 -32.19
C ILE A 36 -27.10 17.61 -31.94
N LEU A 37 -26.44 17.09 -32.98
CA LEU A 37 -25.28 16.20 -32.84
C LEU A 37 -24.11 16.90 -32.14
N SER A 38 -23.85 18.16 -32.48
CA SER A 38 -22.82 18.96 -31.80
C SER A 38 -23.14 19.17 -30.33
N TRP A 39 -24.41 19.45 -30.00
CA TRP A 39 -24.84 19.65 -28.63
C TRP A 39 -24.80 18.35 -27.81
N MET A 40 -25.20 17.23 -28.41
CA MET A 40 -25.06 15.90 -27.80
C MET A 40 -23.59 15.58 -27.52
N HIS A 41 -22.67 15.86 -28.45
CA HIS A 41 -21.24 15.67 -28.23
C HIS A 41 -20.68 16.61 -27.15
N PHE A 42 -21.18 17.85 -27.05
CA PHE A 42 -20.78 18.76 -25.97
C PHE A 42 -21.27 18.27 -24.59
N MET A 43 -22.55 17.91 -24.47
CA MET A 43 -23.12 17.33 -23.25
C MET A 43 -22.39 16.05 -22.83
N PHE A 44 -21.96 15.28 -23.82
CA PHE A 44 -21.16 14.09 -23.65
C PHE A 44 -19.82 14.36 -22.97
N HIS A 45 -19.01 15.26 -23.53
CA HIS A 45 -17.73 15.68 -22.95
C HIS A 45 -17.91 16.30 -21.56
N LEU A 46 -18.98 17.08 -21.38
CA LEU A 46 -19.29 17.66 -20.06
C LEU A 46 -19.56 16.57 -19.03
N CYS A 47 -20.35 15.55 -19.38
CA CYS A 47 -20.62 14.41 -18.51
C CYS A 47 -19.33 13.65 -18.15
N GLU A 48 -18.46 13.39 -19.13
CA GLU A 48 -17.16 12.73 -18.92
C GLU A 48 -16.27 13.52 -17.94
N VAL A 49 -16.19 14.85 -18.10
CA VAL A 49 -15.43 15.73 -17.20
C VAL A 49 -16.01 15.74 -15.80
N CYS A 50 -17.33 15.88 -15.65
CA CYS A 50 -18.02 15.88 -14.35
C CYS A 50 -17.76 14.57 -13.58
N VAL A 51 -17.79 13.47 -14.30
CA VAL A 51 -17.49 12.14 -13.81
C VAL A 51 -16.06 12.00 -13.33
N TYR A 52 -15.10 12.46 -14.12
CA TYR A 52 -13.68 12.40 -13.77
C TYR A 52 -13.41 13.23 -12.51
N LEU A 53 -14.01 14.42 -12.43
CA LEU A 53 -13.94 15.29 -11.26
C LEU A 53 -14.53 14.61 -10.01
N ALA A 54 -15.69 13.96 -10.13
CA ALA A 54 -16.33 13.24 -9.03
C ALA A 54 -15.43 12.10 -8.51
N ILE A 55 -14.80 11.32 -9.41
CA ILE A 55 -13.85 10.27 -9.03
C ILE A 55 -12.64 10.86 -8.29
N HIS A 56 -12.11 11.98 -8.77
CA HIS A 56 -10.96 12.63 -8.14
C HIS A 56 -11.31 13.17 -6.74
N ILE A 57 -12.47 13.83 -6.59
CA ILE A 57 -12.98 14.30 -5.31
C ILE A 57 -13.17 13.12 -4.34
N PHE A 58 -13.79 12.04 -4.79
CA PHE A 58 -13.97 10.84 -3.97
C PHE A 58 -12.63 10.24 -3.52
N SER A 59 -11.66 10.14 -4.43
CA SER A 59 -10.32 9.62 -4.11
C SER A 59 -9.58 10.52 -3.10
N PHE A 60 -9.77 11.83 -3.17
CA PHE A 60 -9.24 12.79 -2.20
C PHE A 60 -9.90 12.62 -0.83
N LEU A 61 -11.23 12.55 -0.76
CA LEU A 61 -11.99 12.33 0.48
C LEU A 61 -11.58 11.02 1.17
N VAL A 62 -11.40 9.94 0.40
CA VAL A 62 -10.92 8.65 0.92
C VAL A 62 -9.53 8.76 1.54
N THR A 63 -8.65 9.56 0.94
CA THR A 63 -7.30 9.81 1.46
C THR A 63 -7.37 10.56 2.78
N LEU A 64 -8.22 11.59 2.87
CA LEU A 64 -8.46 12.33 4.11
C LEU A 64 -9.00 11.41 5.23
N ILE A 65 -10.00 10.58 4.93
CA ILE A 65 -10.57 9.63 5.90
C ILE A 65 -9.50 8.62 6.34
N SER A 66 -8.64 8.17 5.44
CA SER A 66 -7.56 7.22 5.75
C SER A 66 -6.48 7.81 6.67
N ILE A 67 -6.27 9.13 6.62
CA ILE A 67 -5.38 9.85 7.56
C ILE A 67 -6.03 9.92 8.94
N CYS A 68 -7.33 10.19 9.01
CA CYS A 68 -8.06 10.25 10.27
C CYS A 68 -8.26 8.89 10.95
N MET A 69 -8.41 7.80 10.18
CA MET A 69 -8.77 6.47 10.68
C MET A 69 -7.86 5.38 10.09
N PRO A 70 -6.64 5.18 10.62
CA PRO A 70 -5.65 4.26 10.06
C PRO A 70 -6.10 2.79 10.10
N TYR A 71 -6.99 2.43 11.02
CA TYR A 71 -7.55 1.08 11.14
C TYR A 71 -8.40 0.67 9.91
N LEU A 72 -9.09 1.63 9.28
CA LEU A 72 -9.99 1.37 8.16
C LEU A 72 -9.32 1.53 6.80
N ARG A 73 -8.02 1.87 6.76
CA ARG A 73 -7.31 2.16 5.52
C ARG A 73 -7.38 1.00 4.51
N LYS A 74 -7.04 -0.23 4.93
CA LYS A 74 -7.03 -1.39 4.03
C LYS A 74 -8.39 -1.69 3.37
N PRO A 75 -9.51 -1.84 4.12
CA PRO A 75 -10.80 -2.12 3.49
C PRO A 75 -11.28 -0.97 2.60
N ILE A 76 -11.05 0.29 2.99
CA ILE A 76 -11.47 1.44 2.19
C ILE A 76 -10.76 1.46 0.83
N TYR A 77 -9.45 1.22 0.79
CA TYR A 77 -8.71 1.16 -0.48
C TYR A 77 -9.20 0.03 -1.38
N ILE A 78 -9.51 -1.15 -0.83
CA ILE A 78 -10.05 -2.28 -1.60
C ILE A 78 -11.41 -1.92 -2.21
N MET A 79 -12.31 -1.33 -1.41
CA MET A 79 -13.61 -0.87 -1.91
C MET A 79 -13.44 0.18 -3.01
N CYS A 80 -12.54 1.16 -2.82
CA CYS A 80 -12.31 2.21 -3.82
C CYS A 80 -11.73 1.68 -5.15
N SER A 81 -10.78 0.74 -5.08
CA SER A 81 -10.24 0.07 -6.27
C SER A 81 -11.34 -0.69 -7.02
N PHE A 82 -12.23 -1.35 -6.29
CA PHE A 82 -13.39 -2.02 -6.86
C PHE A 82 -14.36 -1.05 -7.54
N PHE A 83 -14.71 0.06 -6.89
CA PHE A 83 -15.58 1.08 -7.50
C PHE A 83 -14.95 1.71 -8.74
N LYS A 84 -13.64 2.00 -8.74
CA LYS A 84 -12.92 2.50 -9.93
C LYS A 84 -12.98 1.51 -11.09
N TRP A 85 -12.76 0.22 -10.81
CA TRP A 85 -12.83 -0.82 -11.82
C TRP A 85 -14.25 -1.02 -12.36
N MET A 86 -15.25 -1.11 -11.47
CA MET A 86 -16.67 -1.19 -11.83
C MET A 86 -17.10 0.00 -12.69
N TYR A 87 -16.64 1.21 -12.35
CA TYR A 87 -16.91 2.41 -13.11
C TYR A 87 -16.33 2.35 -14.53
N SER A 88 -15.11 1.85 -14.67
CA SER A 88 -14.46 1.67 -15.96
C SER A 88 -15.22 0.68 -16.86
N GLU A 89 -15.68 -0.44 -16.31
CA GLU A 89 -16.46 -1.43 -17.05
C GLU A 89 -17.87 -0.95 -17.39
N MET A 90 -18.51 -0.20 -16.47
CA MET A 90 -19.81 0.42 -16.73
C MET A 90 -19.71 1.43 -17.88
N TRP A 91 -18.65 2.25 -17.92
CA TRP A 91 -18.40 3.16 -19.04
C TRP A 91 -18.23 2.38 -20.34
N ARG A 92 -17.37 1.35 -20.37
CA ARG A 92 -17.21 0.49 -21.55
C ARG A 92 -18.52 -0.11 -22.05
N GLY A 93 -19.41 -0.51 -21.14
CA GLY A 93 -20.73 -1.04 -21.48
C GLY A 93 -21.67 -0.01 -22.11
N ILE A 94 -21.72 1.21 -21.57
CA ILE A 94 -22.58 2.30 -22.07
C ILE A 94 -22.17 2.76 -23.47
N TYR A 95 -20.87 2.69 -23.82
CA TYR A 95 -20.39 3.07 -25.16
C TYR A 95 -20.69 2.07 -26.27
N LEU A 96 -21.46 1.02 -26.00
CA LEU A 96 -22.02 0.09 -27.00
C LEU A 96 -21.00 -0.56 -27.96
N ARG A 97 -19.70 -0.50 -27.65
CA ARG A 97 -18.65 -1.07 -28.50
C ARG A 97 -18.31 -2.53 -28.17
N GLY A 98 -19.04 -3.14 -27.22
CA GLY A 98 -18.81 -4.50 -26.73
C GLY A 98 -20.08 -5.36 -26.70
N ASN A 99 -19.88 -6.68 -26.62
CA ASN A 99 -20.99 -7.63 -26.55
C ASN A 99 -21.77 -7.48 -25.23
N PRO A 100 -23.11 -7.29 -25.25
CA PRO A 100 -23.92 -7.07 -24.05
C PRO A 100 -23.87 -8.27 -23.08
N PHE A 101 -23.64 -9.47 -23.60
CA PHE A 101 -23.48 -10.69 -22.82
C PHE A 101 -22.25 -10.66 -21.90
N LEU A 102 -21.12 -10.12 -22.39
CA LEU A 102 -19.89 -9.99 -21.59
C LEU A 102 -20.06 -8.95 -20.49
N THR A 103 -20.79 -7.87 -20.77
CA THR A 103 -21.14 -6.86 -19.76
C THR A 103 -21.97 -7.50 -18.66
N LEU A 104 -23.01 -8.27 -19.01
CA LEU A 104 -23.86 -8.96 -18.04
C LEU A 104 -23.07 -9.97 -17.17
N LEU A 105 -22.21 -10.77 -17.79
CA LEU A 105 -21.32 -11.69 -17.07
C LEU A 105 -20.38 -10.95 -16.11
N SER A 106 -19.81 -9.82 -16.53
CA SER A 106 -19.00 -8.97 -15.66
C SER A 106 -19.78 -8.50 -14.43
N TRP A 107 -21.02 -8.02 -14.61
CA TRP A 107 -21.90 -7.63 -13.50
C TRP A 107 -22.22 -8.79 -12.56
N ILE A 108 -22.47 -9.99 -13.09
CA ILE A 108 -22.72 -11.18 -12.27
C ILE A 108 -21.48 -11.55 -11.44
N MET A 109 -20.30 -11.56 -12.05
CA MET A 109 -19.04 -11.86 -11.35
C MET A 109 -18.72 -10.82 -10.27
N ILE A 110 -19.02 -9.54 -10.54
CA ILE A 110 -18.92 -8.42 -9.59
C ILE A 110 -19.83 -8.65 -8.38
N MET A 111 -21.11 -8.96 -8.61
CA MET A 111 -22.07 -9.22 -7.53
C MET A 111 -21.67 -10.46 -6.72
N CYS A 112 -21.25 -11.54 -7.38
CA CYS A 112 -20.76 -12.75 -6.71
C CYS A 112 -19.53 -12.47 -5.84
N THR A 113 -18.55 -11.71 -6.35
CA THR A 113 -17.34 -11.36 -5.60
C THR A 113 -17.67 -10.49 -4.38
N PHE A 114 -18.59 -9.53 -4.53
CA PHE A 114 -19.06 -8.70 -3.43
C PHE A 114 -19.76 -9.55 -2.36
N LEU A 115 -20.66 -10.45 -2.75
CA LEU A 115 -21.34 -11.37 -1.83
C LEU A 115 -20.34 -12.27 -1.09
N LEU A 116 -19.34 -12.82 -1.78
CA LEU A 116 -18.28 -13.61 -1.15
C LEU A 116 -17.43 -12.78 -0.17
N CYS A 117 -17.10 -11.54 -0.51
CA CYS A 117 -16.38 -10.62 0.39
C CYS A 117 -17.20 -10.30 1.63
N VAL A 118 -18.48 -9.97 1.48
CA VAL A 118 -19.39 -9.70 2.59
C VAL A 118 -19.51 -10.94 3.47
N VAL A 119 -19.76 -12.11 2.89
CA VAL A 119 -19.84 -13.38 3.61
C VAL A 119 -18.54 -13.67 4.36
N ASN A 120 -17.37 -13.48 3.75
CA ASN A 120 -16.08 -13.69 4.41
C ASN A 120 -15.84 -12.71 5.56
N ILE A 121 -16.18 -11.42 5.40
CA ILE A 121 -16.10 -10.43 6.48
C ILE A 121 -17.03 -10.80 7.64
N PHE A 122 -18.26 -11.23 7.33
CA PHE A 122 -19.21 -11.69 8.34
C PHE A 122 -18.74 -12.98 9.03
N LEU A 123 -18.22 -13.96 8.28
CA LEU A 123 -17.67 -15.20 8.82
C LEU A 123 -16.44 -14.94 9.70
N GLN A 124 -15.54 -14.04 9.29
CA GLN A 124 -14.40 -13.64 10.12
C GLN A 124 -14.83 -12.94 11.42
N ARG A 125 -15.99 -12.26 11.43
CA ARG A 125 -16.58 -11.73 12.67
C ARG A 125 -17.17 -12.81 13.57
N THR A 126 -17.55 -13.97 13.02
CA THR A 126 -18.04 -15.10 13.82
C THR A 126 -16.93 -15.98 14.40
N VAL A 127 -15.71 -15.93 13.85
CA VAL A 127 -14.55 -16.60 14.44
C VAL A 127 -14.06 -15.76 15.63
N PRO A 128 -14.21 -16.24 16.86
CA PRO A 128 -13.88 -15.43 18.02
C PRO A 128 -12.35 -15.28 18.11
N ARG A 129 -11.88 -14.04 18.40
CA ARG A 129 -10.45 -13.64 18.41
C ARG A 129 -9.55 -14.56 19.25
N ASN A 130 -10.10 -15.23 20.24
CA ASN A 130 -9.45 -16.19 21.13
C ASN A 130 -8.93 -17.45 20.40
N VAL A 131 -9.54 -17.87 19.29
CA VAL A 131 -9.07 -19.01 18.48
C VAL A 131 -7.85 -18.62 17.64
N GLN A 132 -7.86 -17.42 17.07
CA GLN A 132 -6.77 -16.89 16.24
C GLN A 132 -5.51 -16.58 17.08
N ASN A 133 -5.69 -16.04 18.30
CA ASN A 133 -4.61 -15.88 19.26
C ASN A 133 -4.07 -17.22 19.76
N ARG A 134 -4.90 -18.28 19.86
CA ARG A 134 -4.42 -19.62 20.23
C ARG A 134 -3.51 -20.23 19.18
N GLN A 135 -3.84 -20.11 17.89
CA GLN A 135 -2.97 -20.61 16.81
C GLN A 135 -1.64 -19.86 16.76
N ARG A 136 -1.67 -18.53 16.93
CA ARG A 136 -0.46 -17.71 16.98
C ARG A 136 0.41 -18.03 18.19
N ASN A 137 -0.19 -18.17 19.37
CA ASN A 137 0.54 -18.50 20.60
C ASN A 137 1.04 -19.95 20.62
N GLY A 138 0.41 -20.87 19.88
CA GLY A 138 0.90 -22.24 19.74
C GLY A 138 2.11 -22.35 18.82
N HIS A 139 2.10 -21.62 17.70
CA HIS A 139 3.24 -21.57 16.79
C HIS A 139 4.46 -20.91 17.44
N ASN A 140 4.27 -19.77 18.12
CA ASN A 140 5.36 -19.08 18.81
C ASN A 140 5.99 -19.94 19.92
N ARG A 141 5.19 -20.72 20.67
CA ARG A 141 5.72 -21.59 21.74
C ARG A 141 6.60 -22.71 21.20
N ASN A 142 6.16 -23.34 20.10
CA ASN A 142 6.93 -24.40 19.47
C ASN A 142 8.25 -23.89 18.87
N GLU A 143 8.29 -22.64 18.40
CA GLU A 143 9.52 -21.99 17.92
C GLU A 143 10.46 -21.59 19.07
N GLU A 144 9.94 -21.14 20.22
CA GLU A 144 10.74 -20.87 21.42
C GLU A 144 11.40 -22.14 21.96
N ASP A 145 10.64 -23.23 22.11
CA ASP A 145 11.17 -24.51 22.61
C ASP A 145 12.27 -25.10 21.68
N GLN A 146 12.13 -24.92 20.36
CA GLN A 146 13.13 -25.37 19.38
C GLN A 146 14.40 -24.52 19.44
N ASN A 147 14.26 -23.19 19.56
CA ASN A 147 15.41 -22.29 19.66
C ASN A 147 16.19 -22.50 20.96
N ASP A 148 15.51 -22.79 22.08
CA ASP A 148 16.17 -23.05 23.36
C ASP A 148 16.97 -24.36 23.31
N GLN A 149 16.42 -25.43 22.73
CA GLN A 149 17.17 -26.68 22.49
C GLN A 149 18.36 -26.50 21.54
N GLU A 150 18.22 -25.66 20.52
CA GLU A 150 19.32 -25.37 19.59
C GLU A 150 20.43 -24.57 20.28
N ASN A 151 20.08 -23.57 21.08
CA ASN A 151 21.04 -22.76 21.83
C ASN A 151 21.80 -23.59 22.87
N GLU A 152 21.12 -24.45 23.62
CA GLU A 152 21.75 -25.36 24.59
C GLU A 152 22.74 -26.32 23.90
N ASN A 153 22.37 -26.85 22.73
CA ASN A 153 23.26 -27.68 21.93
C ASN A 153 24.50 -26.93 21.41
N ILE A 154 24.36 -25.66 21.02
CA ILE A 154 25.48 -24.82 20.58
C ILE A 154 26.42 -24.53 21.76
N GLU A 155 25.87 -24.21 22.93
CA GLU A 155 26.64 -23.93 24.15
C GLU A 155 27.46 -25.15 24.58
N ASN A 156 26.85 -26.33 24.60
CA ASN A 156 27.54 -27.58 24.93
C ASN A 156 28.71 -27.86 23.96
N ARG A 157 28.52 -27.64 22.66
CA ARG A 157 29.59 -27.79 21.66
C ARG A 157 30.72 -26.78 21.85
N LEU A 158 30.42 -25.54 22.24
CA LEU A 158 31.43 -24.52 22.52
C LEU A 158 32.29 -24.90 23.73
N ILE A 159 31.67 -25.41 24.79
CA ILE A 159 32.36 -25.87 25.99
C ILE A 159 33.31 -27.03 25.65
N GLU A 160 32.86 -28.00 24.85
CA GLU A 160 33.71 -29.12 24.40
C GLU A 160 34.94 -28.64 23.62
N VAL A 161 34.75 -27.74 22.65
CA VAL A 161 35.87 -27.17 21.88
C VAL A 161 36.83 -26.40 22.79
N GLN A 162 36.31 -25.65 23.76
CA GLN A 162 37.15 -24.90 24.70
C GLN A 162 37.96 -25.83 25.61
N GLN A 163 37.35 -26.90 26.11
CA GLN A 163 38.03 -27.89 26.94
C GLN A 163 39.12 -28.63 26.15
N GLN A 164 38.86 -28.95 24.87
CA GLN A 164 39.84 -29.57 23.99
C GLN A 164 41.03 -28.65 23.70
N ARG A 165 40.80 -27.33 23.54
CA ARG A 165 41.87 -26.33 23.41
C ARG A 165 42.73 -26.22 24.67
N LEU A 166 42.12 -26.27 25.86
CA LEU A 166 42.85 -26.23 27.13
C LEU A 166 43.74 -27.45 27.32
N LEU A 167 43.24 -28.65 26.98
CA LEU A 167 44.03 -29.89 27.00
C LEU A 167 45.22 -29.83 26.05
N ASN A 168 45.02 -29.34 24.81
CA ASN A 168 46.12 -29.14 23.86
C ASN A 168 47.15 -28.11 24.34
N ARG A 169 46.73 -27.10 25.10
CA ARG A 169 47.63 -26.07 25.67
C ARG A 169 48.54 -26.64 26.76
N GLN A 170 48.10 -27.66 27.50
CA GLN A 170 48.94 -28.33 28.51
C GLN A 170 50.06 -29.18 27.88
N HIS A 171 49.93 -29.59 26.61
CA HIS A 171 50.93 -30.39 25.92
C HIS A 171 52.03 -29.60 25.16
N HIS A 172 51.95 -28.27 25.08
CA HIS A 172 52.99 -27.43 24.49
C HIS A 172 53.38 -26.27 25.41
N LEU A 173 54.42 -26.47 26.22
CA LEU A 173 55.16 -25.39 26.89
C LEU A 173 56.35 -24.96 26.00
N PRO A 174 56.37 -23.70 25.53
CA PRO A 174 57.60 -22.95 25.39
C PRO A 174 57.67 -21.87 26.48
N VAL A 175 58.80 -21.86 27.18
CA VAL A 175 59.25 -20.84 28.13
C VAL A 175 59.54 -19.55 27.36
N VAL A 176 58.82 -18.44 27.61
CA VAL A 176 59.34 -17.06 27.41
C VAL A 176 58.66 -16.09 28.36
N MET A 177 59.47 -15.24 29.00
CA MET A 177 59.14 -14.27 30.03
C MET A 177 58.59 -12.93 29.50
N ALA A 178 57.81 -12.27 30.37
CA ALA A 178 57.61 -10.84 30.61
C ALA A 178 57.90 -9.80 29.50
N ASN A 179 56.92 -8.93 29.24
CA ASN A 179 57.14 -7.48 29.31
C ASN A 179 55.84 -6.71 29.59
N GLN A 180 55.93 -5.74 30.50
CA GLN A 180 54.89 -4.79 30.90
C GLN A 180 54.96 -3.54 30.00
N ASN A 181 53.82 -2.94 29.67
CA ASN A 181 53.65 -1.51 29.34
C ASN A 181 52.15 -1.13 29.52
N GLU A 182 51.93 -0.14 30.40
CA GLU A 182 50.72 0.64 30.76
C GLU A 182 50.06 1.44 29.59
N PRO A 183 48.95 2.23 29.73
CA PRO A 183 48.28 2.77 30.94
C PRO A 183 46.71 2.85 30.98
N THR A 184 46.19 3.03 32.22
CA THR A 184 45.03 3.84 32.75
C THR A 184 43.69 3.92 31.99
N HIS A 185 42.56 3.42 32.52
CA HIS A 185 41.66 4.00 33.54
C HIS A 185 41.13 5.39 33.20
N ASP A 186 39.84 5.48 32.85
CA ASP A 186 38.97 6.61 33.19
C ASP A 186 37.54 6.08 33.38
N GLU A 187 37.10 6.16 34.63
CA GLU A 187 35.72 6.02 35.08
C GLU A 187 34.99 7.33 34.76
N ASP A 188 33.79 7.26 34.20
CA ASP A 188 32.88 8.40 34.22
C ASP A 188 31.81 8.19 35.29
N ASN A 189 31.98 9.00 36.34
CA ASN A 189 31.13 9.25 37.49
C ASN A 189 29.77 9.88 37.06
N PRO A 190 28.61 9.43 37.55
CA PRO A 190 27.32 10.00 37.19
C PRO A 190 26.91 11.10 38.20
N GLU A 191 27.34 12.34 38.01
CA GLU A 191 26.81 13.48 38.80
C GLU A 191 26.62 14.74 37.95
N ASN A 192 25.49 14.83 37.24
CA ASN A 192 24.73 16.08 37.05
C ASN A 192 23.37 15.79 36.36
N ILE A 193 22.35 15.37 37.13
CA ILE A 193 21.02 15.14 36.56
C ILE A 193 20.37 16.50 36.30
N ASN A 194 20.57 17.02 35.09
CA ASN A 194 19.81 18.16 34.59
C ASN A 194 18.45 17.64 34.13
N LEU A 195 17.41 18.41 34.40
CA LEU A 195 16.00 18.04 34.26
C LEU A 195 15.52 17.81 32.80
N ASP A 196 16.42 17.57 31.85
CA ASP A 196 16.18 17.29 30.43
C ASP A 196 16.74 15.90 29.99
N ASP A 197 17.32 15.14 30.93
CA ASP A 197 18.06 13.88 30.68
C ASP A 197 17.22 12.73 30.13
N ASN A 198 15.91 12.75 30.31
CA ASN A 198 15.02 11.73 29.72
C ASN A 198 15.08 11.73 28.19
N LEU A 199 15.45 12.87 27.56
CA LEU A 199 15.62 12.88 26.13
C LEU A 199 16.84 12.05 25.73
N GLN A 200 17.90 11.91 26.52
CA GLN A 200 19.13 11.23 26.07
C GLN A 200 19.20 9.74 26.41
N LEU A 201 18.18 9.17 27.04
CA LEU A 201 18.18 7.76 27.42
C LEU A 201 17.63 6.85 26.32
N CYS A 202 18.08 5.60 26.33
CA CYS A 202 17.58 4.56 25.45
C CYS A 202 16.12 4.23 25.78
N ILE A 203 15.26 4.16 24.77
CA ILE A 203 13.83 3.86 24.97
C ILE A 203 13.54 2.43 25.38
N ILE A 204 14.52 1.53 25.29
CA ILE A 204 14.36 0.11 25.62
C ILE A 204 14.64 -0.12 27.10
N CYS A 205 15.82 0.28 27.59
CA CYS A 205 16.18 0.08 28.99
C CYS A 205 15.87 1.29 29.89
N ILE A 206 15.77 2.50 29.33
CA ILE A 206 15.56 3.75 30.08
C ILE A 206 16.67 4.00 31.13
N GLU A 207 17.81 3.35 30.97
CA GLU A 207 18.95 3.43 31.91
C GLU A 207 20.21 3.96 31.23
N ASN A 208 20.49 3.48 30.02
CA ASN A 208 21.73 3.79 29.31
C ASN A 208 21.52 4.92 28.30
N VAL A 209 22.55 5.74 28.10
CA VAL A 209 22.54 6.82 27.09
C VAL A 209 22.37 6.27 25.68
N ARG A 210 21.50 6.90 24.89
CA ARG A 210 21.27 6.57 23.48
C ARG A 210 22.41 7.11 22.63
N ASN A 211 23.08 6.23 21.91
CA ASN A 211 24.20 6.58 21.04
C ASN A 211 24.29 5.71 19.78
N PHE A 212 23.23 4.96 19.46
CA PHE A 212 23.15 4.14 18.26
C PHE A 212 21.90 4.44 17.43
N ALA A 213 22.12 4.56 16.12
CA ALA A 213 21.08 4.66 15.11
C ALA A 213 20.92 3.34 14.35
N VAL A 214 19.71 3.04 13.89
CA VAL A 214 19.38 1.84 13.12
C VAL A 214 19.02 2.19 11.67
N PHE A 215 19.49 1.41 10.70
CA PHE A 215 19.32 1.63 9.27
C PHE A 215 18.29 0.63 8.67
N PRO A 216 17.42 1.05 7.73
CA PRO A 216 17.39 2.33 6.99
C PRO A 216 16.61 3.46 7.66
N CYS A 217 15.88 3.20 8.75
CA CYS A 217 14.92 4.18 9.28
C CYS A 217 15.53 5.37 10.05
N GLY A 218 16.80 5.29 10.48
CA GLY A 218 17.54 6.39 11.10
C GLY A 218 17.23 6.70 12.57
N HIS A 219 16.41 5.89 13.26
CA HIS A 219 16.04 6.17 14.65
C HIS A 219 17.23 6.01 15.63
N LEU A 220 17.51 7.06 16.42
CA LEU A 220 18.65 7.19 17.36
C LEU A 220 18.28 6.86 18.82
N HIS A 221 17.28 6.03 19.06
CA HIS A 221 16.70 5.89 20.40
C HIS A 221 17.33 4.73 21.22
N PHE A 222 18.49 4.23 20.81
CA PHE A 222 19.05 2.98 21.31
C PHE A 222 20.44 3.13 21.92
N CYS A 223 20.70 2.41 23.01
CA CYS A 223 22.06 2.19 23.52
C CYS A 223 22.68 0.96 22.86
N ARG A 224 24.00 0.81 23.00
CA ARG A 224 24.78 -0.31 22.47
C ARG A 224 24.20 -1.68 22.86
N LEU A 225 23.98 -1.89 24.15
CA LEU A 225 23.57 -3.19 24.68
C LEU A 225 22.19 -3.60 24.14
N CYS A 226 21.24 -2.65 24.11
CA CYS A 226 19.90 -2.94 23.63
C CYS A 226 19.86 -3.20 22.13
N VAL A 227 20.64 -2.48 21.32
CA VAL A 227 20.68 -2.73 19.87
C VAL A 227 21.40 -4.05 19.56
N GLU A 228 22.50 -4.37 20.25
CA GLU A 228 23.18 -5.67 20.09
C GLU A 228 22.26 -6.84 20.49
N ASN A 229 21.54 -6.72 21.61
CA ASN A 229 20.59 -7.75 22.05
C ASN A 229 19.42 -7.90 21.06
N LEU A 230 18.98 -6.79 20.45
CA LEU A 230 17.94 -6.81 19.44
C LEU A 230 18.38 -7.61 18.20
N PHE A 231 19.64 -7.46 17.77
CA PHE A 231 20.21 -8.21 16.66
C PHE A 231 20.54 -9.67 16.99
N ARG A 232 20.94 -9.97 18.23
CA ARG A 232 21.21 -11.35 18.67
C ARG A 232 19.95 -12.19 18.81
N SER A 233 18.83 -11.59 19.19
CA SER A 233 17.63 -12.33 19.59
C SER A 233 16.65 -12.66 18.45
N ARG A 234 16.78 -12.07 17.25
CA ARG A 234 15.75 -12.20 16.20
C ARG A 234 16.34 -12.25 14.79
N THR A 235 15.85 -13.18 13.96
CA THR A 235 16.16 -13.28 12.52
C THR A 235 15.45 -12.21 11.66
N ASN A 236 14.43 -11.54 12.21
CA ASN A 236 13.71 -10.44 11.54
C ASN A 236 13.55 -9.24 12.49
N VAL A 237 14.65 -8.56 12.73
CA VAL A 237 14.69 -7.38 13.59
C VAL A 237 13.91 -6.23 12.97
N LYS A 238 13.04 -5.60 13.76
CA LYS A 238 12.32 -4.40 13.36
C LYS A 238 12.56 -3.30 14.36
N CYS A 239 12.64 -2.06 13.87
CA CYS A 239 12.81 -0.88 14.70
C CYS A 239 11.60 -0.76 15.65
N PRO A 240 11.81 -0.68 16.98
CA PRO A 240 10.73 -0.51 17.95
C PRO A 240 9.90 0.77 17.76
N VAL A 241 10.45 1.77 17.04
CA VAL A 241 9.81 3.07 16.84
C VAL A 241 8.88 3.08 15.62
N CYS A 242 9.36 2.58 14.48
CA CYS A 242 8.61 2.66 13.21
C CYS A 242 8.25 1.31 12.58
N ASN A 243 8.66 0.20 13.21
CA ASN A 243 8.38 -1.17 12.77
C ASN A 243 8.92 -1.51 11.36
N ILE A 244 9.90 -0.75 10.88
CA ILE A 244 10.66 -1.04 9.65
C ILE A 244 11.76 -2.06 9.97
N HIS A 245 12.01 -3.00 9.06
CA HIS A 245 13.09 -3.99 9.19
C HIS A 245 14.45 -3.29 9.31
N ILE A 246 15.28 -3.74 10.26
CA ILE A 246 16.60 -3.17 10.50
C ILE A 246 17.64 -4.03 9.79
N GLU A 247 18.47 -3.40 8.97
CA GLU A 247 19.56 -4.03 8.22
C GLU A 247 20.91 -3.88 8.94
N ASP A 248 21.16 -2.71 9.54
CA ASP A 248 22.44 -2.36 10.17
C ASP A 248 22.21 -1.38 11.34
N TYR A 249 23.19 -1.24 12.22
CA TYR A 249 23.20 -0.24 13.30
C TYR A 249 24.57 0.41 13.45
N ARG A 250 24.59 1.72 13.75
CA ARG A 250 25.83 2.51 13.83
C ARG A 250 25.85 3.39 15.05
N ARG A 251 27.04 3.52 15.64
CA ARG A 251 27.29 4.51 16.69
C ARG A 251 27.27 5.90 16.07
N ILE A 252 26.56 6.83 16.71
CA ILE A 252 26.60 8.23 16.37
C ILE A 252 27.40 8.96 17.45
N TYR A 253 28.31 9.81 16.99
CA TYR A 253 29.06 10.75 17.82
C TYR A 253 28.33 12.08 17.68
N VAL A 254 27.66 12.51 18.74
CA VAL A 254 27.01 13.82 18.85
C VAL A 254 27.91 14.74 19.65
#